data_AF-A0A2V7YUH7-F1
#
_entry.id   AF-A0A2V7YUH7-F1
#
_cell.length_a   1.000
_cell.length_b   1.000
_cell.length_c   1.000
_cell.angle_alpha   90.00
_cell.angle_beta   90.00
_cell.angle_gamma   90.00
#
_symmetry.space_group_name_H-M   'P 1'
#
loop_
_entity.id
_entity.type
_entity.pdbx_description
1 polymer ?
#
loop_
_entity_poly.entity_id
_entity_poly.type
_entity_poly.pdbx_seq_one_letter_code
_entity_poly.pdbx_strand_id
1 'polypeptide(L)'
;MSAAGPLDPAAWRALSLAERAAAPVPKGTAAAEPDELSRFRLAQWRDLSAFRSGDALARRLADEGLDQTSFERLLAEPADAVGARLPETPKWLTELADAFATAPLDGEPLPLPPGLRDEPVAGFLALVQPLIERARGRLRAGLAAICRAASPPFSPAEAERLATEPLAYRLLPVLVRTLVLELNVARVQGLLAGETAEERFAAFVERLRRPETASEILSEYPVLARLATEELDAWVEVSLELFERLAGDWPDLVATFFHGQDPGALTGCDGGAGDRHRGGRSVRVLEFAAGARLVYKPRPMAADAHFQELLAWVESLEEDLSFRRLSVLDRGDYGWMEHVAAVGCATEGEVALYHRRLGGLLALLYALEATDCHYENLIAAGDQPVVVDLESLFHPRWEIKDPARPDERLAGDALGESVLRIGLLPFQVGQGEGAVDLSGVASVAGQPSPQPVLQWRGAGTDEMRAVRERVTMEGASNRPSLDGREIQAAEFTAEMAAGFSTVYRLLAAHRAELLTRLDRFADDPVRAVLRATRIYGLLLAESYHPDALRDALDRDLVFDRLWIGVDDQPVVARAIP
;
A
#
# COMPACT_ATOMS: atom_id res chain seq x y z
N MET A 1 38.76 -0.96 14.44
CA MET A 1 38.09 -2.09 15.11
C MET A 1 36.88 -1.51 15.81
N SER A 2 35.76 -1.47 15.10
CA SER A 2 34.50 -0.86 15.52
C SER A 2 33.87 -1.71 16.62
N ALA A 3 33.19 -1.07 17.58
CA ALA A 3 32.36 -1.77 18.56
C ALA A 3 31.35 -2.64 17.80
N ALA A 4 31.35 -3.95 18.08
CA ALA A 4 30.39 -4.89 17.52
C ALA A 4 29.00 -4.45 17.96
N GLY A 5 28.14 -4.10 17.00
CA GLY A 5 26.73 -3.83 17.27
C GLY A 5 26.01 -5.09 17.74
N PRO A 6 24.79 -4.97 18.30
CA PRO A 6 24.04 -6.08 18.90
C PRO A 6 23.62 -7.20 17.93
N LEU A 7 24.04 -7.15 16.66
CA LEU A 7 23.63 -8.05 15.58
C LEU A 7 24.82 -8.59 14.77
N ASP A 8 26.06 -8.28 15.13
CA ASP A 8 27.23 -8.74 14.37
C ASP A 8 27.59 -10.19 14.76
N PRO A 9 27.70 -11.16 13.82
CA PRO A 9 27.60 -11.06 12.35
C PRO A 9 26.24 -11.49 11.75
N ALA A 10 25.23 -11.75 12.57
CA ALA A 10 23.92 -12.21 12.11
C ALA A 10 23.22 -11.24 11.14
N ALA A 11 23.46 -9.92 11.28
CA ALA A 11 22.89 -8.87 10.45
C ALA A 11 23.14 -9.09 8.95
N TRP A 12 24.29 -9.67 8.57
CA TRP A 12 24.64 -9.86 7.17
C TRP A 12 23.70 -10.81 6.43
N ARG A 13 22.96 -11.68 7.14
CA ARG A 13 21.92 -12.51 6.51
C ARG A 13 20.76 -11.67 5.95
N ALA A 14 20.61 -10.42 6.38
CA ALA A 14 19.62 -9.51 5.81
C ALA A 14 20.03 -8.91 4.46
N LEU A 15 21.23 -9.20 3.94
CA LEU A 15 21.63 -8.80 2.59
C LEU A 15 20.83 -9.58 1.53
N SER A 16 20.16 -8.86 0.64
CA SER A 16 19.39 -9.46 -0.48
C SER A 16 20.31 -10.12 -1.51
N LEU A 17 19.74 -10.91 -2.40
CA LEU A 17 20.46 -11.53 -3.50
C LEU A 17 21.18 -10.48 -4.35
N ALA A 18 20.51 -9.38 -4.70
CA ALA A 18 21.09 -8.25 -5.43
C ALA A 18 22.29 -7.63 -4.71
N GLU A 19 22.19 -7.40 -3.39
CA GLU A 19 23.30 -6.83 -2.61
C GLU A 19 24.48 -7.82 -2.50
N ARG A 20 24.19 -9.11 -2.34
CA ARG A 20 25.23 -10.16 -2.33
C ARG A 20 25.90 -10.31 -3.69
N ALA A 21 25.15 -10.18 -4.78
CA ALA A 21 25.65 -10.23 -6.15
C ALA A 21 26.55 -9.02 -6.48
N ALA A 22 26.19 -7.83 -5.98
CA ALA A 22 26.95 -6.60 -6.15
C ALA A 22 28.28 -6.60 -5.35
N ALA A 23 28.42 -7.46 -4.34
CA ALA A 23 29.63 -7.53 -3.54
C ALA A 23 30.84 -7.99 -4.41
N PRO A 24 31.99 -7.28 -4.40
CA PRO A 24 33.17 -7.65 -5.20
C PRO A 24 33.80 -8.98 -4.79
N VAL A 25 33.86 -9.97 -5.69
CA VAL A 25 34.52 -11.26 -5.44
C VAL A 25 36.01 -11.16 -5.83
N PRO A 26 36.97 -11.29 -4.89
CA PRO A 26 38.38 -11.22 -5.22
C PRO A 26 38.82 -12.28 -6.24
N LYS A 27 39.78 -11.94 -7.10
CA LYS A 27 40.33 -12.89 -8.07
C LYS A 27 41.02 -14.04 -7.33
N GLY A 28 40.63 -15.27 -7.64
CA GLY A 28 41.20 -16.48 -7.04
C GLY A 28 40.55 -16.94 -5.74
N THR A 29 39.46 -16.29 -5.29
CA THR A 29 38.65 -16.81 -4.18
C THR A 29 38.06 -18.16 -4.60
N ALA A 30 38.43 -19.22 -3.89
CA ALA A 30 37.85 -20.55 -4.08
C ALA A 30 36.35 -20.49 -3.73
N ALA A 31 35.51 -21.14 -4.53
CA ALA A 31 34.12 -21.32 -4.17
C ALA A 31 34.04 -22.14 -2.87
N ALA A 32 33.20 -21.72 -1.93
CA ALA A 32 32.82 -22.58 -0.83
C ALA A 32 32.15 -23.83 -1.40
N GLU A 33 32.45 -24.99 -0.83
CA GLU A 33 31.74 -26.23 -1.17
C GLU A 33 30.26 -26.05 -0.78
N PRO A 34 29.31 -26.37 -1.68
CA PRO A 34 27.89 -26.30 -1.35
C PRO A 34 27.59 -27.14 -0.10
N ASP A 35 27.02 -26.53 0.91
CA ASP A 35 26.48 -27.21 2.08
C ASP A 35 25.05 -27.75 1.81
N GLU A 36 24.42 -28.33 2.83
CA GLU A 36 23.05 -28.84 2.71
C GLU A 36 22.03 -27.71 2.50
N LEU A 37 22.22 -26.57 3.17
CA LEU A 37 21.31 -25.42 3.11
C LEU A 37 21.32 -24.75 1.73
N SER A 38 22.48 -24.51 1.14
CA SER A 38 22.65 -23.94 -0.21
C SER A 38 22.04 -24.84 -1.28
N ARG A 39 22.25 -26.17 -1.19
CA ARG A 39 21.58 -27.15 -2.07
C ARG A 39 20.07 -27.14 -1.91
N PHE A 40 19.58 -27.08 -0.68
CA PHE A 40 18.15 -27.01 -0.38
C PHE A 40 17.53 -25.74 -0.99
N ARG A 41 18.14 -24.58 -0.76
CA ARG A 41 17.74 -23.30 -1.35
C ARG A 41 17.67 -23.38 -2.87
N LEU A 42 18.76 -23.80 -3.51
CA LEU A 42 18.80 -23.95 -4.97
C LEU A 42 17.67 -24.85 -5.50
N ALA A 43 17.36 -25.94 -4.80
CA ALA A 43 16.24 -26.81 -5.15
C ALA A 43 14.90 -26.10 -5.03
N GLN A 44 14.68 -25.26 -4.01
CA GLN A 44 13.45 -24.48 -3.88
C GLN A 44 13.26 -23.48 -5.01
N TRP A 45 14.31 -22.76 -5.42
CA TRP A 45 14.24 -21.88 -6.60
C TRP A 45 13.87 -22.68 -7.85
N ARG A 46 14.52 -23.81 -8.10
CA ARG A 46 14.23 -24.67 -9.27
C ARG A 46 12.82 -25.27 -9.24
N ASP A 47 12.23 -25.46 -8.05
CA ASP A 47 10.89 -26.01 -7.91
C ASP A 47 9.76 -24.97 -8.06
N LEU A 48 10.09 -23.66 -8.09
CA LEU A 48 9.10 -22.64 -8.44
C LEU A 48 8.55 -22.90 -9.84
N SER A 49 7.22 -22.88 -9.99
CA SER A 49 6.57 -23.23 -11.27
C SER A 49 7.08 -22.40 -12.44
N ALA A 50 7.38 -21.12 -12.21
CA ALA A 50 7.95 -20.21 -13.20
C ALA A 50 9.38 -20.58 -13.66
N PHE A 51 10.13 -21.35 -12.85
CA PHE A 51 11.53 -21.68 -13.08
C PHE A 51 11.76 -23.15 -13.44
N ARG A 52 10.70 -23.97 -13.46
CA ARG A 52 10.78 -25.40 -13.84
C ARG A 52 11.09 -25.63 -15.32
N SER A 53 10.74 -24.69 -16.18
CA SER A 53 10.91 -24.78 -17.62
C SER A 53 11.29 -23.43 -18.22
N GLY A 54 12.00 -23.44 -19.34
CA GLY A 54 12.41 -22.23 -20.05
C GLY A 54 13.64 -21.55 -19.46
N ASP A 55 13.80 -20.27 -19.75
CA ASP A 55 14.96 -19.44 -19.40
C ASP A 55 14.67 -18.40 -18.31
N ALA A 56 13.48 -18.44 -17.69
CA ALA A 56 13.04 -17.44 -16.70
C ALA A 56 14.01 -17.29 -15.51
N LEU A 57 14.51 -18.41 -14.96
CA LEU A 57 15.52 -18.36 -13.90
C LEU A 57 16.84 -17.75 -14.40
N ALA A 58 17.27 -18.12 -15.60
CA ALA A 58 18.50 -17.54 -16.18
C ALA A 58 18.36 -16.04 -16.43
N ARG A 59 17.19 -15.58 -16.88
CA ARG A 59 16.86 -14.16 -17.04
C ARG A 59 16.86 -13.43 -15.71
N ARG A 60 16.17 -13.97 -14.70
CA ARG A 60 16.15 -13.42 -13.33
C ARG A 60 17.55 -13.27 -12.76
N LEU A 61 18.41 -14.27 -12.94
CA LEU A 61 19.80 -14.19 -12.47
C LEU A 61 20.61 -13.17 -13.27
N ALA A 62 20.42 -13.11 -14.59
CA ALA A 62 21.14 -12.18 -15.45
C ALA A 62 20.84 -10.70 -15.13
N ASP A 63 19.63 -10.38 -14.66
CA ASP A 63 19.25 -9.03 -14.24
C ASP A 63 20.10 -8.54 -13.05
N GLU A 64 20.63 -9.45 -12.22
CA GLU A 64 21.60 -9.16 -11.14
C GLU A 64 23.05 -9.44 -11.54
N GLY A 65 23.32 -9.71 -12.81
CA GLY A 65 24.66 -10.05 -13.31
C GLY A 65 25.14 -11.44 -12.88
N LEU A 66 24.23 -12.34 -12.51
CA LEU A 66 24.52 -13.72 -12.12
C LEU A 66 24.28 -14.68 -13.28
N ASP A 67 25.09 -15.73 -13.31
CA ASP A 67 24.82 -16.98 -14.03
C ASP A 67 24.56 -18.11 -13.02
N GLN A 68 24.24 -19.30 -13.51
CA GLN A 68 23.95 -20.43 -12.64
C GLN A 68 25.12 -20.76 -11.70
N THR A 69 26.36 -20.72 -12.18
CA THR A 69 27.55 -21.09 -11.39
C THR A 69 27.84 -20.06 -10.30
N SER A 70 27.75 -18.78 -10.62
CA SER A 70 27.95 -17.69 -9.67
C SER A 70 26.81 -17.61 -8.64
N PHE A 71 25.58 -17.92 -9.03
CA PHE A 71 24.45 -18.05 -8.10
C PHE A 71 24.65 -19.22 -7.13
N GLU A 72 24.99 -20.42 -7.61
CA GLU A 72 25.27 -21.58 -6.76
C GLU A 72 26.42 -21.29 -5.76
N ARG A 73 27.47 -20.59 -6.22
CA ARG A 73 28.57 -20.14 -5.35
C ARG A 73 28.09 -19.15 -4.28
N LEU A 74 27.24 -18.19 -4.64
CA LEU A 74 26.71 -17.17 -3.73
C LEU A 74 25.83 -17.80 -2.66
N LEU A 75 24.99 -18.78 -3.02
CA LEU A 75 24.16 -19.51 -2.07
C LEU A 75 25.00 -20.28 -1.02
N ALA A 76 26.19 -20.72 -1.38
CA ALA A 76 27.13 -21.42 -0.50
C ALA A 76 28.06 -20.47 0.29
N GLU A 77 28.08 -19.17 -0.03
CA GLU A 77 28.94 -18.20 0.63
C GLU A 77 28.33 -17.73 1.97
N PRO A 78 29.06 -17.81 3.10
CA PRO A 78 28.60 -17.26 4.37
C PRO A 78 28.31 -15.76 4.26
N ALA A 79 27.18 -15.32 4.84
CA ALA A 79 26.72 -13.94 4.70
C ALA A 79 27.70 -12.91 5.28
N ASP A 80 28.40 -13.26 6.35
CA ASP A 80 29.44 -12.42 6.98
C ASP A 80 30.67 -12.25 6.08
N ALA A 81 31.06 -13.30 5.34
CA ALA A 81 32.10 -13.21 4.33
C ALA A 81 31.70 -12.25 3.20
N VAL A 82 30.42 -12.27 2.78
CA VAL A 82 29.88 -11.31 1.80
C VAL A 82 29.86 -9.89 2.37
N GLY A 83 29.39 -9.72 3.61
CA GLY A 83 29.35 -8.44 4.29
C GLY A 83 30.72 -7.80 4.45
N ALA A 84 31.74 -8.59 4.81
CA ALA A 84 33.12 -8.13 5.00
C ALA A 84 33.78 -7.57 3.73
N ARG A 85 33.24 -7.89 2.55
CA ARG A 85 33.73 -7.43 1.25
C ARG A 85 32.86 -6.37 0.59
N LEU A 86 31.77 -5.94 1.23
CA LEU A 86 31.01 -4.77 0.78
C LEU A 86 31.88 -3.50 0.88
N PRO A 87 31.79 -2.58 -0.10
CA PRO A 87 32.59 -1.36 -0.10
C PRO A 87 32.19 -0.40 1.03
N GLU A 88 30.90 -0.39 1.38
CA GLU A 88 30.32 0.47 2.40
C GLU A 88 29.32 -0.33 3.24
N THR A 89 29.23 0.00 4.54
CA THR A 89 28.20 -0.55 5.42
C THR A 89 26.83 0.01 5.00
N PRO A 90 25.80 -0.84 4.79
CA PRO A 90 24.47 -0.37 4.44
C PRO A 90 23.89 0.61 5.48
N LYS A 91 23.20 1.66 5.02
CA LYS A 91 22.59 2.70 5.88
C LYS A 91 21.69 2.10 6.97
N TRP A 92 20.84 1.12 6.62
CA TRP A 92 19.93 0.47 7.57
C TRP A 92 20.70 -0.21 8.72
N LEU A 93 21.89 -0.76 8.46
CA LEU A 93 22.69 -1.44 9.47
C LEU A 93 23.35 -0.43 10.41
N THR A 94 23.79 0.71 9.89
CA THR A 94 24.29 1.82 10.70
C THR A 94 23.19 2.40 11.59
N GLU A 95 22.00 2.68 11.04
CA GLU A 95 20.88 3.21 11.82
C GLU A 95 20.42 2.24 12.92
N LEU A 96 20.42 0.94 12.61
CA LEU A 96 20.09 -0.12 13.56
C LEU A 96 21.12 -0.21 14.69
N ALA A 97 22.41 -0.19 14.37
CA ALA A 97 23.47 -0.18 15.38
C ALA A 97 23.39 1.06 16.28
N ASP A 98 23.18 2.24 15.69
CA ASP A 98 23.08 3.50 16.41
C ASP A 98 21.88 3.53 17.37
N ALA A 99 20.72 3.04 16.92
CA ALA A 99 19.49 3.04 17.72
C ALA A 99 19.67 2.22 19.00
N PHE A 100 20.28 1.04 18.91
CA PHE A 100 20.49 0.18 20.07
C PHE A 100 21.75 0.53 20.89
N ALA A 101 22.65 1.37 20.37
CA ALA A 101 23.81 1.87 21.11
C ALA A 101 23.50 3.06 22.02
N THR A 102 22.45 3.83 21.73
CA THR A 102 22.23 5.16 22.34
C THR A 102 20.90 5.34 23.07
N ALA A 103 19.95 4.42 22.93
CA ALA A 103 18.59 4.64 23.42
C ALA A 103 18.44 4.46 24.96
N PRO A 104 17.80 5.40 25.66
CA PRO A 104 17.22 5.13 26.97
C PRO A 104 15.99 4.20 26.82
N LEU A 105 15.75 3.36 27.83
CA LEU A 105 14.64 2.38 27.85
C LEU A 105 13.27 3.00 28.19
N ASP A 106 13.25 4.28 28.57
CA ASP A 106 12.07 5.00 29.08
C ASP A 106 11.66 6.15 28.14
N GLY A 107 11.16 5.81 26.94
CA GLY A 107 10.56 6.79 26.05
C GLY A 107 9.10 7.11 26.37
N GLU A 108 8.60 8.22 25.82
CA GLU A 108 7.18 8.54 25.87
C GLU A 108 6.35 7.46 25.15
N PRO A 109 5.16 7.10 25.68
CA PRO A 109 4.26 6.17 25.01
C PRO A 109 3.99 6.59 23.56
N LEU A 110 4.02 5.63 22.64
CA LEU A 110 3.68 5.87 21.25
C LEU A 110 2.20 6.27 21.15
N PRO A 111 1.83 7.38 20.49
CA PRO A 111 0.43 7.65 20.19
C PRO A 111 -0.08 6.54 19.28
N LEU A 112 -1.18 5.90 19.69
CA LEU A 112 -1.83 4.82 18.95
C LEU A 112 -3.15 5.28 18.34
N PRO A 113 -3.48 4.79 17.12
CA PRO A 113 -4.75 5.09 16.48
C PRO A 113 -5.89 4.45 17.29
N PRO A 114 -7.11 5.02 17.28
CA PRO A 114 -8.21 4.54 18.12
C PRO A 114 -8.43 3.03 18.07
N GLY A 115 -8.35 2.42 16.87
CA GLY A 115 -8.53 0.98 16.68
C GLY A 115 -7.40 0.08 17.21
N LEU A 116 -6.30 0.64 17.73
CA LEU A 116 -5.20 -0.13 18.33
C LEU A 116 -4.93 0.22 19.81
N ARG A 117 -5.61 1.22 20.38
CA ARG A 117 -5.31 1.70 21.75
C ARG A 117 -5.48 0.62 22.82
N ASP A 118 -6.47 -0.26 22.61
CA ASP A 118 -6.79 -1.36 23.52
C ASP A 118 -6.34 -2.72 22.98
N GLU A 119 -5.65 -2.75 21.84
CA GLU A 119 -5.23 -3.98 21.18
C GLU A 119 -3.91 -4.48 21.76
N PRO A 120 -3.86 -5.68 22.39
CA PRO A 120 -2.66 -6.18 23.06
C PRO A 120 -1.44 -6.30 22.13
N VAL A 121 -1.67 -6.50 20.82
CA VAL A 121 -0.62 -6.59 19.80
C VAL A 121 0.20 -5.31 19.69
N ALA A 122 -0.30 -4.15 20.10
CA ALA A 122 0.48 -2.92 20.13
C ALA A 122 1.70 -3.02 21.06
N GLY A 123 1.65 -3.88 22.09
CA GLY A 123 2.77 -4.14 22.98
C GLY A 123 4.01 -4.70 22.29
N PHE A 124 3.85 -5.34 21.12
CA PHE A 124 4.96 -5.87 20.33
C PHE A 124 5.88 -4.80 19.73
N LEU A 125 5.42 -3.54 19.66
CA LEU A 125 6.26 -2.41 19.28
C LEU A 125 7.45 -2.19 20.24
N ALA A 126 7.35 -2.72 21.47
CA ALA A 126 8.42 -2.69 22.46
C ALA A 126 9.77 -3.25 21.93
N LEU A 127 9.74 -4.23 21.02
CA LEU A 127 10.95 -4.81 20.42
C LEU A 127 11.79 -3.75 19.66
N VAL A 128 11.11 -2.83 18.97
CA VAL A 128 11.73 -1.84 18.07
C VAL A 128 11.59 -0.41 18.58
N GLN A 129 11.23 -0.25 19.86
CA GLN A 129 11.08 1.05 20.52
C GLN A 129 12.31 1.97 20.33
N PRO A 130 13.57 1.49 20.45
CA PRO A 130 14.75 2.33 20.19
C PRO A 130 14.79 2.93 18.77
N LEU A 131 14.37 2.16 17.76
CA LEU A 131 14.31 2.62 16.38
C LEU A 131 13.21 3.68 16.21
N ILE A 132 12.04 3.44 16.81
CA ILE A 132 10.90 4.36 16.77
C ILE A 132 11.27 5.72 17.37
N GLU A 133 11.92 5.73 18.54
CA GLU A 133 12.32 6.97 19.22
C GLU A 133 13.34 7.78 18.43
N ARG A 134 14.33 7.10 17.84
CA ARG A 134 15.32 7.74 16.97
C ARG A 134 14.65 8.33 15.72
N ALA A 135 13.74 7.60 15.10
CA ALA A 135 12.98 8.09 13.95
C ALA A 135 12.11 9.31 14.31
N ARG A 136 11.39 9.26 15.44
CA ARG A 136 10.63 10.41 15.98
C ARG A 136 11.52 11.61 16.25
N GLY A 137 12.73 11.40 16.76
CA GLY A 137 13.72 12.45 16.97
C GLY A 137 14.11 13.16 15.67
N ARG A 138 14.36 12.39 14.60
CA ARG A 138 14.65 12.93 13.25
C ARG A 138 13.44 13.71 12.70
N LEU A 139 12.24 13.16 12.82
CA LEU A 139 11.00 13.83 12.41
C LEU A 139 10.80 15.16 13.15
N ARG A 140 10.94 15.19 14.48
CA ARG A 140 10.85 16.41 15.29
C ARG A 140 11.82 17.49 14.83
N ALA A 141 13.07 17.11 14.56
CA ALA A 141 14.09 18.05 14.09
C ALA A 141 13.71 18.66 12.73
N GLY A 142 13.22 17.85 11.80
CA GLY A 142 12.75 18.32 10.49
C GLY A 142 11.51 19.22 10.59
N LEU A 143 10.49 18.81 11.34
CA LEU A 143 9.28 19.60 11.57
C LEU A 143 9.59 20.96 12.20
N ALA A 144 10.50 21.00 13.17
CA ALA A 144 10.95 22.25 13.77
C ALA A 144 11.67 23.16 12.76
N ALA A 145 12.39 22.60 11.78
CA ALA A 145 13.00 23.38 10.71
C ALA A 145 11.95 23.98 9.76
N ILE A 146 10.93 23.19 9.38
CA ILE A 146 9.82 23.63 8.53
C ILE A 146 9.08 24.81 9.20
N CYS A 147 8.68 24.67 10.46
CA CYS A 147 7.97 25.73 11.19
C CYS A 147 8.84 26.97 11.50
N ARG A 148 10.17 26.89 11.38
CA ARG A 148 11.05 28.08 11.42
C ARG A 148 11.12 28.80 10.08
N ALA A 149 11.00 28.06 8.98
CA ALA A 149 11.10 28.60 7.62
C ALA A 149 9.78 29.18 7.10
N ALA A 150 8.64 28.70 7.58
CA ALA A 150 7.31 29.11 7.14
C ALA A 150 6.34 29.29 8.33
N SER A 151 5.12 29.76 8.05
CA SER A 151 4.01 29.81 9.02
C SER A 151 2.91 28.80 8.62
N PRO A 152 3.16 27.49 8.78
CA PRO A 152 2.21 26.45 8.40
C PRO A 152 1.01 26.39 9.36
N PRO A 153 -0.07 25.68 8.99
CA PRO A 153 -1.24 25.48 9.85
C PRO A 153 -1.01 24.44 10.96
N PHE A 154 0.22 24.18 11.39
CA PHE A 154 0.53 23.17 12.40
C PHE A 154 1.72 23.57 13.26
N SER A 155 1.74 23.13 14.52
CA SER A 155 2.96 23.12 15.33
C SER A 155 3.79 21.86 15.09
N PRO A 156 5.11 21.87 15.39
CA PRO A 156 5.95 20.67 15.29
C PRO A 156 5.42 19.49 16.13
N ALA A 157 4.87 19.76 17.31
CA ALA A 157 4.35 18.72 18.20
C ALA A 157 3.06 18.08 17.66
N GLU A 158 2.15 18.88 17.10
CA GLU A 158 0.92 18.37 16.48
C GLU A 158 1.23 17.55 15.23
N ALA A 159 2.13 18.05 14.36
CA ALA A 159 2.55 17.33 13.16
C ALA A 159 3.25 16.00 13.49
N GLU A 160 4.11 15.96 14.52
CA GLU A 160 4.72 14.71 15.00
C GLU A 160 3.64 13.73 15.47
N ARG A 161 2.69 14.18 16.29
CA ARG A 161 1.61 13.33 16.81
C ARG A 161 0.79 12.75 15.66
N LEU A 162 0.38 13.59 14.70
CA LEU A 162 -0.41 13.19 13.53
C LEU A 162 0.33 12.20 12.63
N ALA A 163 1.63 12.39 12.43
CA ALA A 163 2.45 11.46 11.66
C ALA A 163 2.66 10.12 12.37
N THR A 164 2.79 10.15 13.70
CA THR A 164 3.15 8.99 14.51
C THR A 164 1.94 8.09 14.80
N GLU A 165 0.74 8.65 14.93
CA GLU A 165 -0.48 7.89 15.23
C GLU A 165 -0.70 6.69 14.27
N PRO A 166 -0.59 6.79 12.94
CA PRO A 166 -0.75 5.62 12.05
C PRO A 166 0.49 4.71 11.95
N LEU A 167 1.61 5.01 12.62
CA LEU A 167 2.88 4.27 12.47
C LEU A 167 2.74 2.80 12.89
N ALA A 168 1.92 2.51 13.90
CA ALA A 168 1.68 1.15 14.36
C ALA A 168 1.12 0.24 13.26
N TYR A 169 0.24 0.75 12.38
CA TYR A 169 -0.29 -0.02 11.24
C TYR A 169 0.79 -0.39 10.21
N ARG A 170 1.92 0.31 10.19
CA ARG A 170 3.05 0.03 9.29
C ARG A 170 3.98 -1.03 9.87
N LEU A 171 4.25 -0.96 11.18
CA LEU A 171 5.23 -1.82 11.85
C LEU A 171 4.65 -3.17 12.28
N LEU A 172 3.43 -3.20 12.81
CA LEU A 172 2.83 -4.44 13.33
C LEU A 172 2.76 -5.57 12.28
N PRO A 173 2.42 -5.34 11.00
CA PRO A 173 2.46 -6.39 9.99
C PRO A 173 3.82 -7.11 9.86
N VAL A 174 4.92 -6.37 10.07
CA VAL A 174 6.29 -6.90 10.02
C VAL A 174 6.64 -7.70 11.28
N LEU A 175 6.11 -7.28 12.44
CA LEU A 175 6.52 -7.79 13.75
C LEU A 175 5.68 -8.97 14.26
N VAL A 176 4.36 -8.92 14.08
CA VAL A 176 3.42 -9.70 14.90
C VAL A 176 3.56 -11.21 14.67
N ARG A 177 3.73 -11.68 13.43
CA ARG A 177 3.88 -13.13 13.14
C ARG A 177 5.08 -13.73 13.89
N THR A 178 6.22 -13.04 13.84
CA THR A 178 7.45 -13.46 14.53
C THR A 178 7.28 -13.40 16.03
N LEU A 179 6.69 -12.33 16.56
CA LEU A 179 6.55 -12.18 18.02
C LEU A 179 5.51 -13.12 18.62
N VAL A 180 4.51 -13.55 17.86
CA VAL A 180 3.61 -14.65 18.27
C VAL A 180 4.35 -15.98 18.32
N LEU A 181 5.25 -16.26 17.36
CA LEU A 181 6.10 -17.45 17.42
C LEU A 181 7.03 -17.42 18.65
N GLU A 182 7.72 -16.30 18.88
CA GLU A 182 8.63 -16.13 20.01
C GLU A 182 7.91 -16.16 21.37
N LEU A 183 6.69 -15.63 21.45
CA LEU A 183 5.82 -15.77 22.61
C LEU A 183 5.57 -17.25 22.94
N ASN A 184 5.23 -18.04 21.91
CA ASN A 184 5.01 -19.47 22.08
C ASN A 184 6.32 -20.22 22.46
N VAL A 185 7.47 -19.85 21.88
CA VAL A 185 8.78 -20.40 22.26
C VAL A 185 9.06 -20.12 23.74
N ALA A 186 8.92 -18.87 24.18
CA ALA A 186 9.14 -18.45 25.57
C ALA A 186 8.17 -19.17 26.53
N ARG A 187 6.91 -19.35 26.13
CA ARG A 187 5.92 -20.12 26.91
C ARG A 187 6.36 -21.57 27.08
N VAL A 188 6.70 -22.27 26.00
CA VAL A 188 7.10 -23.69 26.04
C VAL A 188 8.39 -23.89 26.83
N GLN A 189 9.30 -22.91 26.80
CA GLN A 189 10.54 -22.93 27.59
C GLN A 189 10.36 -22.53 29.07
N GLY A 190 9.14 -22.15 29.49
CA GLY A 190 8.87 -21.74 30.87
C GLY A 190 9.52 -20.41 31.26
N LEU A 191 9.76 -19.53 30.27
CA LEU A 191 10.46 -18.26 30.45
C LEU A 191 9.54 -17.08 30.86
N LEU A 192 8.22 -17.32 30.90
CA LEU A 192 7.20 -16.31 31.18
C LEU A 192 6.73 -16.42 32.63
N ALA A 193 6.87 -15.33 33.38
CA ALA A 193 6.32 -15.22 34.73
C ALA A 193 4.83 -14.84 34.68
N GLY A 194 4.03 -15.34 35.63
CA GLY A 194 2.60 -15.06 35.71
C GLY A 194 1.77 -16.32 35.96
N GLU A 195 0.72 -16.20 36.78
CA GLU A 195 -0.23 -17.28 37.06
C GLU A 195 -1.24 -17.42 35.92
N THR A 196 -1.63 -16.31 35.29
CA THR A 196 -2.58 -16.28 34.16
C THR A 196 -1.90 -16.17 32.79
N ALA A 197 -2.67 -16.45 31.73
CA ALA A 197 -2.18 -16.37 30.36
C ALA A 197 -1.89 -14.91 29.95
N GLU A 198 -2.67 -13.97 30.48
CA GLU A 198 -2.54 -12.52 30.28
C GLU A 198 -1.30 -11.97 31.01
N GLU A 199 -1.05 -12.41 32.25
CA GLU A 199 0.16 -12.04 32.99
C GLU A 199 1.42 -12.51 32.28
N ARG A 200 1.40 -13.73 31.71
CA ARG A 200 2.51 -14.27 30.93
C ARG A 200 2.74 -13.52 29.62
N PHE A 201 1.67 -13.06 28.96
CA PHE A 201 1.77 -12.17 27.80
C PHE A 201 2.39 -10.82 28.18
N ALA A 202 1.93 -10.19 29.25
CA ALA A 202 2.51 -8.93 29.74
C ALA A 202 3.99 -9.10 30.10
N ALA A 203 4.36 -10.21 30.75
CA ALA A 203 5.74 -10.55 31.03
C ALA A 203 6.58 -10.73 29.75
N PHE A 204 6.01 -11.28 28.67
CA PHE A 204 6.68 -11.34 27.37
C PHE A 204 6.93 -9.95 26.79
N VAL A 205 5.92 -9.06 26.80
CA VAL A 205 6.07 -7.67 26.32
C VAL A 205 7.16 -6.92 27.11
N GLU A 206 7.21 -7.08 28.44
CA GLU A 206 8.29 -6.52 29.26
C GLU A 206 9.68 -7.08 28.91
N ARG A 207 9.75 -8.37 28.54
CA ARG A 207 11.01 -8.98 28.10
C ARG A 207 11.51 -8.38 26.79
N LEU A 208 10.63 -7.99 25.88
CA LEU A 208 11.00 -7.37 24.59
C LEU A 208 11.74 -6.04 24.77
N ARG A 209 11.52 -5.33 25.89
CA ARG A 209 12.24 -4.09 26.21
C ARG A 209 13.68 -4.33 26.65
N ARG A 210 14.05 -5.55 27.04
CA ARG A 210 15.40 -5.83 27.53
C ARG A 210 16.38 -5.90 26.34
N PRO A 211 17.51 -5.17 26.39
CA PRO A 211 18.48 -5.17 25.30
C PRO A 211 18.95 -6.56 24.87
N GLU A 212 19.11 -7.48 25.82
CA GLU A 212 19.56 -8.85 25.54
C GLU A 212 18.50 -9.63 24.76
N THR A 213 17.23 -9.60 25.21
CA THR A 213 16.13 -10.27 24.49
C THR A 213 15.93 -9.67 23.10
N ALA A 214 15.97 -8.34 22.99
CA ALA A 214 15.81 -7.66 21.71
C ALA A 214 16.96 -8.03 20.76
N SER A 215 18.20 -8.05 21.25
CA SER A 215 19.39 -8.48 20.49
C SER A 215 19.27 -9.92 20.02
N GLU A 216 18.82 -10.84 20.88
CA GLU A 216 18.61 -12.26 20.53
C GLU A 216 17.57 -12.41 19.42
N ILE A 217 16.39 -11.81 19.56
CA ILE A 217 15.30 -11.89 18.57
C ILE A 217 15.73 -11.23 17.25
N LEU A 218 16.28 -10.03 17.29
CA LEU A 218 16.68 -9.32 16.07
C LEU A 218 17.89 -9.99 15.38
N SER A 219 18.75 -10.67 16.12
CA SER A 219 19.83 -11.50 15.54
C SER A 219 19.30 -12.77 14.90
N GLU A 220 18.23 -13.35 15.44
CA GLU A 220 17.57 -14.50 14.84
C GLU A 220 16.81 -14.11 13.56
N TYR A 221 16.15 -12.95 13.58
CA TYR A 221 15.35 -12.41 12.48
C TYR A 221 15.93 -11.08 11.93
N PRO A 222 17.14 -11.09 11.33
CA PRO A 222 17.82 -9.87 10.90
C PRO A 222 17.09 -9.15 9.76
N VAL A 223 16.30 -9.86 8.95
CA VAL A 223 15.48 -9.24 7.90
C VAL A 223 14.32 -8.45 8.52
N LEU A 224 13.73 -8.92 9.63
CA LEU A 224 12.73 -8.14 10.38
C LEU A 224 13.33 -6.83 10.88
N ALA A 225 14.54 -6.89 11.44
CA ALA A 225 15.24 -5.71 11.94
C ALA A 225 15.52 -4.69 10.82
N ARG A 226 15.98 -5.18 9.66
CA ARG A 226 16.14 -4.37 8.44
C ARG A 226 14.82 -3.73 8.01
N LEU A 227 13.75 -4.50 7.86
CA LEU A 227 12.45 -4.01 7.39
C LEU A 227 11.84 -2.96 8.32
N ALA A 228 11.93 -3.17 9.64
CA ALA A 228 11.48 -2.17 10.61
C ALA A 228 12.27 -0.86 10.49
N THR A 229 13.58 -0.95 10.27
CA THR A 229 14.46 0.21 10.10
C THR A 229 14.15 0.96 8.80
N GLU A 230 14.02 0.25 7.68
CA GLU A 230 13.68 0.83 6.38
C GLU A 230 12.28 1.45 6.36
N GLU A 231 11.28 0.83 7.02
CA GLU A 231 9.94 1.41 7.16
C GLU A 231 9.96 2.70 7.97
N LEU A 232 10.76 2.77 9.03
CA LEU A 232 10.90 3.98 9.85
C LEU A 232 11.63 5.10 9.10
N ASP A 233 12.65 4.77 8.31
CA ASP A 233 13.31 5.72 7.42
C ASP A 233 12.33 6.28 6.38
N ALA A 234 11.62 5.40 5.67
CA ALA A 234 10.60 5.78 4.69
C ALA A 234 9.49 6.62 5.34
N TRP A 235 9.04 6.26 6.55
CA TRP A 235 8.05 7.03 7.30
C TRP A 235 8.53 8.45 7.60
N VAL A 236 9.76 8.65 8.08
CA VAL A 236 10.31 9.99 8.33
C VAL A 236 10.33 10.80 7.03
N GLU A 237 10.82 10.22 5.92
CA GLU A 237 10.92 10.89 4.63
C GLU A 237 9.55 11.34 4.11
N VAL A 238 8.57 10.43 4.04
CA VAL A 238 7.25 10.77 3.49
C VAL A 238 6.42 11.67 4.39
N SER A 239 6.64 11.62 5.71
CA SER A 239 6.02 12.55 6.66
C SER A 239 6.59 13.94 6.48
N LEU A 240 7.92 14.10 6.43
CA LEU A 240 8.53 15.41 6.19
C LEU A 240 8.12 15.99 4.83
N GLU A 241 8.11 15.16 3.78
CA GLU A 241 7.65 15.56 2.44
C GLU A 241 6.22 16.13 2.46
N LEU A 242 5.28 15.48 3.15
CA LEU A 242 3.90 15.97 3.31
C LEU A 242 3.88 17.34 3.99
N PHE A 243 4.56 17.49 5.13
CA PHE A 243 4.51 18.73 5.91
C PHE A 243 5.28 19.88 5.25
N GLU A 244 6.36 19.59 4.52
CA GLU A 244 7.07 20.56 3.70
C GLU A 244 6.18 21.10 2.59
N ARG A 245 5.50 20.20 1.86
CA ARG A 245 4.57 20.57 0.78
C ARG A 245 3.36 21.33 1.32
N LEU A 246 2.78 20.88 2.45
CA LEU A 246 1.68 21.59 3.10
C LEU A 246 2.09 23.01 3.52
N ALA A 247 3.29 23.17 4.10
CA ALA A 247 3.80 24.46 4.51
C ALA A 247 4.10 25.39 3.32
N GLY A 248 4.69 24.85 2.25
CA GLY A 248 5.05 25.59 1.04
C GLY A 248 3.83 26.04 0.24
N ASP A 249 2.80 25.19 0.17
CA ASP A 249 1.59 25.45 -0.63
C ASP A 249 0.51 26.22 0.13
N TRP A 250 0.66 26.42 1.45
CA TRP A 250 -0.41 26.93 2.31
C TRP A 250 -1.16 28.17 1.78
N PRO A 251 -0.49 29.22 1.26
CA PRO A 251 -1.19 30.38 0.73
C PRO A 251 -2.12 30.05 -0.46
N ASP A 252 -1.66 29.20 -1.37
CA ASP A 252 -2.44 28.78 -2.54
C ASP A 252 -3.57 27.84 -2.13
N LEU A 253 -3.35 27.00 -1.11
CA LEU A 253 -4.38 26.13 -0.55
C LEU A 253 -5.52 26.93 0.06
N VAL A 254 -5.20 27.97 0.82
CA VAL A 254 -6.20 28.89 1.40
C VAL A 254 -6.96 29.63 0.32
N ALA A 255 -6.29 30.12 -0.72
CA ALA A 255 -6.95 30.80 -1.83
C ALA A 255 -7.86 29.85 -2.63
N THR A 256 -7.41 28.63 -2.90
CA THR A 256 -8.06 27.69 -3.82
C THR A 256 -9.20 26.92 -3.16
N PHE A 257 -8.95 26.32 -1.99
CA PHE A 257 -9.87 25.37 -1.35
C PHE A 257 -10.68 25.97 -0.21
N PHE A 258 -10.18 27.05 0.39
CA PHE A 258 -10.84 27.69 1.55
C PHE A 258 -11.34 29.11 1.23
N HIS A 259 -11.37 29.49 -0.05
CA HIS A 259 -11.88 30.79 -0.54
C HIS A 259 -11.29 32.01 0.20
N GLY A 260 -10.00 31.93 0.56
CA GLY A 260 -9.31 32.99 1.30
C GLY A 260 -9.59 33.01 2.81
N GLN A 261 -10.37 32.07 3.35
CA GLN A 261 -10.65 31.93 4.77
C GLN A 261 -9.70 30.94 5.42
N ASP A 262 -9.14 31.30 6.58
CA ASP A 262 -8.28 30.40 7.34
C ASP A 262 -9.12 29.29 8.00
N PRO A 263 -8.92 28.00 7.64
CA PRO A 263 -9.64 26.88 8.24
C PRO A 263 -9.13 26.52 9.65
N GLY A 264 -8.10 27.23 10.15
CA GLY A 264 -7.47 27.00 11.43
C GLY A 264 -6.40 25.91 11.40
N ALA A 265 -5.96 25.51 12.59
CA ALA A 265 -4.88 24.54 12.74
C ALA A 265 -5.26 23.14 12.20
N LEU A 266 -4.28 22.41 11.70
CA LEU A 266 -4.37 21.00 11.32
C LEU A 266 -4.62 20.16 12.58
N THR A 267 -5.74 19.46 12.61
CA THR A 267 -6.20 18.65 13.75
C THR A 267 -6.20 17.15 13.45
N GLY A 268 -6.25 16.78 12.17
CA GLY A 268 -6.29 15.39 11.71
C GLY A 268 -5.48 15.18 10.43
N CYS A 269 -4.91 13.98 10.28
CA CYS A 269 -4.19 13.54 9.09
C CYS A 269 -4.43 12.05 8.94
N ASP A 270 -5.53 11.70 8.29
CA ASP A 270 -5.87 10.32 8.02
C ASP A 270 -5.11 9.82 6.78
N GLY A 271 -4.77 8.54 6.79
CA GLY A 271 -4.24 7.80 5.66
C GLY A 271 -3.69 6.44 6.08
N GLY A 272 -4.17 5.90 7.21
CA GLY A 272 -3.84 4.54 7.63
C GLY A 272 -4.44 3.45 6.73
N ALA A 273 -5.42 3.81 5.89
CA ALA A 273 -6.22 2.87 5.11
C ALA A 273 -5.90 2.78 3.60
N GLY A 274 -5.09 3.71 3.05
CA GLY A 274 -4.74 3.70 1.63
C GLY A 274 -3.51 2.86 1.30
N ASP A 275 -3.46 2.27 0.11
CA ASP A 275 -2.29 1.55 -0.36
C ASP A 275 -1.04 2.44 -0.43
N ARG A 276 0.10 1.88 -0.03
CA ARG A 276 1.40 2.56 -0.03
C ARG A 276 2.16 2.24 -1.32
N HIS A 277 2.74 3.27 -1.92
CA HIS A 277 3.50 3.19 -3.16
C HIS A 277 4.79 4.02 -3.08
N ARG A 278 5.73 3.80 -4.02
CA ARG A 278 6.92 4.64 -4.26
C ARG A 278 7.63 5.09 -2.96
N GLY A 279 8.10 4.14 -2.14
CA GLY A 279 8.80 4.45 -0.88
C GLY A 279 7.87 4.81 0.29
N GLY A 280 6.64 4.30 0.31
CA GLY A 280 5.73 4.47 1.46
C GLY A 280 4.79 5.68 1.38
N ARG A 281 4.73 6.35 0.23
CA ARG A 281 3.79 7.43 -0.07
C ARG A 281 2.39 6.87 -0.19
N SER A 282 1.40 7.58 0.33
CA SER A 282 -0.03 7.23 0.19
C SER A 282 -0.86 8.52 0.22
N VAL A 283 -2.09 8.45 -0.28
CA VAL A 283 -3.07 9.55 -0.16
C VAL A 283 -3.30 9.87 1.32
N ARG A 284 -3.49 11.17 1.64
CA ARG A 284 -3.79 11.66 2.98
C ARG A 284 -5.02 12.55 2.95
N VAL A 285 -5.90 12.39 3.94
CA VAL A 285 -7.01 13.32 4.19
C VAL A 285 -6.64 14.16 5.41
N LEU A 286 -6.47 15.46 5.19
CA LEU A 286 -6.17 16.43 6.22
C LEU A 286 -7.47 17.03 6.76
N GLU A 287 -7.55 17.22 8.07
CA GLU A 287 -8.68 17.84 8.75
C GLU A 287 -8.19 19.04 9.56
N PHE A 288 -8.94 20.15 9.50
CA PHE A 288 -8.60 21.42 10.14
C PHE A 288 -9.62 21.78 11.23
N ALA A 289 -9.23 22.68 12.14
CA ALA A 289 -10.02 23.05 13.31
C ALA A 289 -11.44 23.57 13.00
N ALA A 290 -11.65 24.22 11.86
CA ALA A 290 -12.97 24.65 11.39
C ALA A 290 -13.82 23.51 10.78
N GLY A 291 -13.33 22.27 10.77
CA GLY A 291 -13.99 21.10 10.16
C GLY A 291 -13.75 20.95 8.66
N ALA A 292 -12.99 21.87 8.04
CA ALA A 292 -12.61 21.75 6.64
C ALA A 292 -11.69 20.54 6.42
N ARG A 293 -11.77 19.94 5.23
CA ARG A 293 -10.95 18.79 4.84
C ARG A 293 -10.29 18.99 3.48
N LEU A 294 -9.10 18.42 3.32
CA LEU A 294 -8.31 18.52 2.09
C LEU A 294 -7.63 17.18 1.81
N VAL A 295 -7.62 16.76 0.54
CA VAL A 295 -6.95 15.52 0.13
C VAL A 295 -5.58 15.87 -0.46
N TYR A 296 -4.54 15.26 0.08
CA TYR A 296 -3.19 15.28 -0.47
C TYR A 296 -2.93 13.99 -1.23
N LYS A 297 -2.50 14.09 -2.49
CA LYS A 297 -2.09 12.95 -3.30
C LYS A 297 -0.61 13.11 -3.68
N PRO A 298 0.28 12.22 -3.21
CA PRO A 298 1.72 12.27 -3.54
C PRO A 298 2.00 11.67 -4.92
N ARG A 299 1.24 12.10 -5.93
CA ARG A 299 1.33 11.70 -7.33
C ARG A 299 0.91 12.87 -8.24
N PRO A 300 1.36 12.88 -9.51
CA PRO A 300 0.85 13.83 -10.51
C PRO A 300 -0.68 13.88 -10.55
N MET A 301 -1.24 15.08 -10.73
CA MET A 301 -2.68 15.32 -10.75
C MET A 301 -3.19 15.99 -12.04
N ALA A 302 -2.34 16.08 -13.07
CA ALA A 302 -2.72 16.64 -14.37
C ALA A 302 -3.92 15.90 -14.99
N ALA A 303 -3.93 14.56 -14.95
CA ALA A 303 -5.07 13.77 -15.41
C ALA A 303 -6.35 14.06 -14.63
N ASP A 304 -6.27 14.19 -13.29
CA ASP A 304 -7.41 14.56 -12.45
C ASP A 304 -7.95 15.95 -12.83
N ALA A 305 -7.07 16.91 -13.12
CA ALA A 305 -7.43 18.28 -13.51
C ALA A 305 -8.07 18.34 -14.91
N HIS A 306 -7.45 17.71 -15.91
CA HIS A 306 -7.99 17.63 -17.27
C HIS A 306 -9.34 16.88 -17.31
N PHE A 307 -9.55 15.91 -16.43
CA PHE A 307 -10.84 15.25 -16.29
C PHE A 307 -11.94 16.23 -15.83
N GLN A 308 -11.65 17.17 -14.93
CA GLN A 308 -12.63 18.20 -14.52
C GLN A 308 -13.04 19.11 -15.68
N GLU A 309 -12.10 19.43 -16.57
CA GLU A 309 -12.38 20.19 -17.79
C GLU A 309 -13.24 19.40 -18.77
N LEU A 310 -13.03 18.08 -18.88
CA LEU A 310 -13.85 17.21 -19.71
C LEU A 310 -15.29 17.15 -19.17
N LEU A 311 -15.47 17.05 -17.86
CA LEU A 311 -16.80 17.14 -17.21
C LEU A 311 -17.49 18.47 -17.56
N ALA A 312 -16.77 19.59 -17.46
CA ALA A 312 -17.31 20.91 -17.80
C ALA A 312 -17.73 21.01 -19.28
N TRP A 313 -16.97 20.36 -20.18
CA TRP A 313 -17.32 20.34 -21.59
C TRP A 313 -18.57 19.51 -21.87
N VAL A 314 -18.72 18.33 -21.27
CA VAL A 314 -19.94 17.52 -21.43
C VAL A 314 -21.15 18.26 -20.89
N GLU A 315 -21.03 18.91 -19.74
CA GLU A 315 -22.08 19.77 -19.16
C GLU A 315 -22.48 20.90 -20.13
N SER A 316 -21.52 21.47 -20.89
CA SER A 316 -21.82 22.50 -21.90
C SER A 316 -22.61 21.99 -23.11
N LEU A 317 -22.62 20.67 -23.34
CA LEU A 317 -23.36 20.02 -24.43
C LEU A 317 -24.73 19.50 -23.99
N GLU A 318 -24.89 19.15 -22.71
CA GLU A 318 -26.12 18.62 -22.11
C GLU A 318 -26.26 19.16 -20.68
N GLU A 319 -27.00 20.27 -20.55
CA GLU A 319 -27.19 20.97 -19.27
C GLU A 319 -27.91 20.11 -18.22
N ASP A 320 -28.81 19.22 -18.66
CA ASP A 320 -29.55 18.29 -17.80
C ASP A 320 -28.67 17.17 -17.20
N LEU A 321 -27.39 17.08 -17.59
CA LEU A 321 -26.37 16.16 -17.07
C LEU A 321 -25.14 16.91 -16.52
N SER A 322 -25.37 17.86 -15.61
CA SER A 322 -24.30 18.49 -14.83
C SER A 322 -23.60 17.50 -13.90
N PHE A 323 -22.27 17.46 -13.91
CA PHE A 323 -21.45 16.65 -13.02
C PHE A 323 -20.78 17.53 -11.96
N ARG A 324 -20.72 17.05 -10.71
CA ARG A 324 -19.91 17.71 -9.68
C ARG A 324 -18.43 17.70 -10.11
N ARG A 325 -17.90 18.89 -10.32
CA ARG A 325 -16.47 19.13 -10.55
C ARG A 325 -15.77 19.38 -9.22
N LEU A 326 -14.54 18.92 -9.11
CA LEU A 326 -13.69 19.09 -7.93
C LEU A 326 -12.60 20.12 -8.21
N SER A 327 -12.27 20.91 -7.20
CA SER A 327 -11.06 21.73 -7.26
C SER A 327 -9.83 20.82 -7.17
N VAL A 328 -8.86 21.06 -8.06
CA VAL A 328 -7.59 20.34 -8.11
C VAL A 328 -6.46 21.35 -8.23
N LEU A 329 -5.44 21.20 -7.39
CA LEU A 329 -4.20 21.95 -7.45
C LEU A 329 -3.06 20.98 -7.78
N ASP A 330 -2.72 20.90 -9.06
CA ASP A 330 -1.60 20.10 -9.54
C ASP A 330 -0.27 20.83 -9.33
N ARG A 331 0.70 20.14 -8.74
CA ARG A 331 2.08 20.61 -8.52
C ARG A 331 3.10 19.85 -9.36
N GLY A 332 2.63 19.00 -10.28
CA GLY A 332 3.46 18.23 -11.21
C GLY A 332 3.74 16.83 -10.71
N ASP A 333 4.45 16.67 -9.59
CA ASP A 333 4.79 15.36 -8.99
C ASP A 333 3.87 14.96 -7.82
N TYR A 334 3.05 15.90 -7.34
CA TYR A 334 2.02 15.72 -6.33
C TYR A 334 0.87 16.71 -6.58
N GLY A 335 -0.19 16.64 -5.78
CA GLY A 335 -1.21 17.68 -5.78
C GLY A 335 -2.19 17.59 -4.64
N TRP A 336 -3.14 18.51 -4.68
CA TRP A 336 -4.20 18.67 -3.69
C TRP A 336 -5.57 18.62 -4.36
N MET A 337 -6.54 18.05 -3.67
CA MET A 337 -7.90 17.91 -4.16
C MET A 337 -8.90 18.23 -3.06
N GLU A 338 -10.01 18.86 -3.46
CA GLU A 338 -11.17 19.05 -2.59
C GLU A 338 -11.64 17.70 -2.00
N HIS A 339 -11.91 17.69 -0.69
CA HIS A 339 -12.53 16.52 -0.06
C HIS A 339 -14.04 16.46 -0.35
N VAL A 340 -14.52 15.30 -0.78
CA VAL A 340 -15.93 15.05 -1.06
C VAL A 340 -16.51 14.17 0.05
N ALA A 341 -17.56 14.65 0.71
CA ALA A 341 -18.31 13.87 1.68
C ALA A 341 -19.49 13.16 1.02
N ALA A 342 -19.83 11.96 1.51
CA ALA A 342 -21.09 11.31 1.18
C ALA A 342 -22.26 12.12 1.74
N VAL A 343 -23.31 12.28 0.93
CA VAL A 343 -24.52 13.01 1.31
C VAL A 343 -25.72 12.22 0.78
N GLY A 344 -26.77 12.07 1.58
CA GLY A 344 -28.00 11.43 1.14
C GLY A 344 -28.77 12.29 0.12
N CYS A 345 -29.46 11.64 -0.80
CA CYS A 345 -30.49 12.26 -1.63
C CYS A 345 -31.68 12.68 -0.77
N ALA A 346 -32.30 13.82 -1.11
CA ALA A 346 -33.50 14.34 -0.47
C ALA A 346 -34.79 13.83 -1.10
N THR A 347 -34.75 13.36 -2.36
CA THR A 347 -35.94 12.89 -3.10
C THR A 347 -35.64 11.70 -3.99
N GLU A 348 -36.67 10.95 -4.38
CA GLU A 348 -36.54 9.91 -5.41
C GLU A 348 -36.05 10.48 -6.76
N GLY A 349 -36.39 11.74 -7.06
CA GLY A 349 -35.90 12.43 -8.26
C GLY A 349 -34.38 12.63 -8.25
N GLU A 350 -33.81 12.96 -7.09
CA GLU A 350 -32.35 13.04 -6.90
C GLU A 350 -31.68 11.67 -7.03
N VAL A 351 -32.31 10.61 -6.53
CA VAL A 351 -31.83 9.23 -6.70
C VAL A 351 -31.83 8.83 -8.18
N ALA A 352 -32.89 9.13 -8.91
CA ALA A 352 -32.96 8.88 -10.35
C ALA A 352 -31.89 9.67 -11.12
N LEU A 353 -31.68 10.93 -10.75
CA LEU A 353 -30.67 11.79 -11.36
C LEU A 353 -29.25 11.33 -11.04
N TYR A 354 -28.98 10.84 -9.82
CA TYR A 354 -27.72 10.18 -9.47
C TYR A 354 -27.40 9.05 -10.44
N HIS A 355 -28.33 8.13 -10.66
CA HIS A 355 -28.11 6.97 -11.54
C HIS A 355 -27.98 7.39 -13.01
N ARG A 356 -28.73 8.41 -13.45
CA ARG A 356 -28.57 8.99 -14.78
C ARG A 356 -27.17 9.58 -14.96
N ARG A 357 -26.67 10.35 -13.99
CA ARG A 357 -25.29 10.87 -14.00
C ARG A 357 -24.26 9.76 -13.93
N LEU A 358 -24.50 8.71 -13.15
CA LEU A 358 -23.60 7.56 -13.04
C LEU A 358 -23.44 6.86 -14.39
N GLY A 359 -24.54 6.74 -15.14
CA GLY A 359 -24.51 6.26 -16.52
C GLY A 359 -23.70 7.17 -17.46
N GLY A 360 -23.88 8.48 -17.36
CA GLY A 360 -23.10 9.45 -18.14
C GLY A 360 -21.59 9.39 -17.82
N LEU A 361 -21.26 9.25 -16.53
CA LEU A 361 -19.88 9.08 -16.07
C LEU A 361 -19.27 7.77 -16.57
N LEU A 362 -20.05 6.68 -16.56
CA LEU A 362 -19.64 5.39 -17.13
C LEU A 362 -19.28 5.51 -18.63
N ALA A 363 -20.02 6.32 -19.40
CA ALA A 363 -19.70 6.55 -20.82
C ALA A 363 -18.38 7.31 -21.01
N LEU A 364 -18.09 8.30 -20.15
CA LEU A 364 -16.81 9.01 -20.17
C LEU A 364 -15.64 8.10 -19.78
N LEU A 365 -15.78 7.38 -18.67
CA LEU A 365 -14.77 6.44 -18.21
C LEU A 365 -14.49 5.35 -19.25
N TYR A 366 -15.54 4.89 -19.95
CA TYR A 366 -15.38 3.96 -21.07
C TYR A 366 -14.57 4.54 -22.22
N ALA A 367 -14.89 5.77 -22.64
CA ALA A 367 -14.17 6.43 -23.73
C ALA A 367 -12.70 6.73 -23.40
N LEU A 368 -12.36 6.84 -22.12
CA LEU A 368 -11.02 7.09 -21.61
C LEU A 368 -10.26 5.82 -21.22
N GLU A 369 -10.77 4.62 -21.51
CA GLU A 369 -10.14 3.35 -21.12
C GLU A 369 -9.82 3.26 -19.61
N ALA A 370 -10.71 3.80 -18.76
CA ALA A 370 -10.56 3.74 -17.32
C ALA A 370 -10.70 2.30 -16.80
N THR A 371 -10.06 2.03 -15.65
CA THR A 371 -10.18 0.77 -14.90
C THR A 371 -10.10 1.06 -13.40
N ASP A 372 -10.30 0.06 -12.55
CA ASP A 372 -10.07 0.16 -11.10
C ASP A 372 -11.03 1.13 -10.36
N CYS A 373 -12.22 1.39 -10.91
CA CYS A 373 -13.26 2.19 -10.25
C CYS A 373 -14.14 1.31 -9.33
N HIS A 374 -13.54 0.66 -8.33
CA HIS A 374 -14.23 -0.17 -7.34
C HIS A 374 -14.94 0.67 -6.25
N TYR A 375 -15.65 0.01 -5.33
CA TYR A 375 -16.51 0.63 -4.31
C TYR A 375 -15.83 1.69 -3.42
N GLU A 376 -14.50 1.70 -3.31
CA GLU A 376 -13.76 2.69 -2.50
C GLU A 376 -13.50 4.00 -3.28
N ASN A 377 -13.55 3.94 -4.61
CA ASN A 377 -13.21 5.05 -5.50
C ASN A 377 -14.43 5.84 -5.98
N LEU A 378 -15.64 5.45 -5.57
CA LEU A 378 -16.89 6.17 -5.84
C LEU A 378 -17.46 6.76 -4.55
N ILE A 379 -17.86 8.04 -4.60
CA ILE A 379 -18.56 8.73 -3.51
C ILE A 379 -19.93 9.21 -3.99
N ALA A 380 -20.97 8.87 -3.24
CA ALA A 380 -22.32 9.33 -3.45
C ALA A 380 -22.58 10.63 -2.67
N ALA A 381 -22.47 11.76 -3.36
CA ALA A 381 -22.64 13.10 -2.79
C ALA A 381 -23.99 13.70 -3.22
N GLY A 382 -25.07 13.25 -2.59
CA GLY A 382 -26.44 13.61 -2.98
C GLY A 382 -26.79 12.96 -4.31
N ASP A 383 -27.22 13.78 -5.27
CA ASP A 383 -27.50 13.37 -6.64
C ASP A 383 -26.23 13.28 -7.53
N GLN A 384 -25.03 13.39 -6.93
CA GLN A 384 -23.75 13.43 -7.65
C GLN A 384 -22.89 12.18 -7.37
N PRO A 385 -22.71 11.28 -8.36
CA PRO A 385 -21.68 10.25 -8.31
C PRO A 385 -20.31 10.86 -8.61
N VAL A 386 -19.37 10.75 -7.68
CA VAL A 386 -18.03 11.33 -7.81
C VAL A 386 -16.98 10.23 -7.76
N VAL A 387 -16.20 10.10 -8.84
CA VAL A 387 -15.02 9.21 -8.85
C VAL A 387 -13.82 10.01 -8.34
N VAL A 388 -13.22 9.55 -7.25
CA VAL A 388 -12.16 10.27 -6.54
C VAL A 388 -10.75 9.79 -6.87
N ASP A 389 -10.61 8.65 -7.55
CA ASP A 389 -9.32 8.18 -8.05
C ASP A 389 -9.35 7.94 -9.56
N LEU A 390 -8.52 8.71 -10.27
CA LEU A 390 -8.46 8.79 -11.73
C LEU A 390 -7.06 8.47 -12.25
N GLU A 391 -6.19 7.87 -11.42
CA GLU A 391 -4.83 7.57 -11.85
C GLU A 391 -4.76 6.45 -12.89
N SER A 392 -5.82 5.65 -13.05
CA SER A 392 -5.92 4.51 -13.97
C SER A 392 -6.68 4.84 -15.27
N LEU A 393 -6.80 6.12 -15.63
CA LEU A 393 -7.28 6.53 -16.96
C LEU A 393 -6.29 6.09 -18.06
N PHE A 394 -6.79 5.94 -19.29
CA PHE A 394 -6.02 5.50 -20.45
C PHE A 394 -5.26 4.19 -20.23
N HIS A 395 -5.87 3.27 -19.47
CA HIS A 395 -5.17 2.07 -19.07
C HIS A 395 -4.82 1.22 -20.30
N PRO A 396 -3.54 0.81 -20.47
CA PRO A 396 -3.12 0.01 -21.60
C PRO A 396 -3.84 -1.34 -21.66
N ARG A 397 -4.11 -1.80 -22.89
CA ARG A 397 -4.59 -3.16 -23.15
C ARG A 397 -3.39 -4.07 -23.32
N TRP A 398 -3.32 -5.12 -22.51
CA TRP A 398 -2.24 -6.09 -22.56
C TRP A 398 -2.71 -7.36 -23.25
N GLU A 399 -1.88 -7.91 -24.13
CA GLU A 399 -2.13 -9.23 -24.70
C GLU A 399 -1.87 -10.31 -23.63
N ILE A 400 -2.89 -11.12 -23.33
CA ILE A 400 -2.74 -12.32 -22.48
C ILE A 400 -2.61 -13.53 -23.41
N LYS A 401 -1.45 -14.18 -23.36
CA LYS A 401 -1.14 -15.38 -24.13
C LYS A 401 -1.52 -16.62 -23.33
N ASP A 402 -2.79 -17.01 -23.39
CA ASP A 402 -3.22 -18.33 -22.91
C ASP A 402 -3.60 -19.23 -24.10
N PRO A 403 -2.65 -19.99 -24.69
CA PRO A 403 -2.95 -20.91 -25.78
C PRO A 403 -3.72 -22.16 -25.33
N ALA A 404 -3.78 -22.44 -24.03
CA ALA A 404 -4.44 -23.63 -23.49
C ALA A 404 -5.97 -23.46 -23.38
N ARG A 405 -6.45 -22.21 -23.28
CA ARG A 405 -7.89 -21.89 -23.07
C ARG A 405 -8.37 -20.76 -23.99
N PRO A 406 -8.49 -21.00 -25.31
CA PRO A 406 -8.82 -19.97 -26.29
C PRO A 406 -10.23 -19.39 -26.11
N ASP A 407 -11.21 -20.20 -25.69
CA ASP A 407 -12.58 -19.75 -25.47
C ASP A 407 -12.70 -18.82 -24.25
N GLU A 408 -12.00 -19.15 -23.16
CA GLU A 408 -11.90 -18.28 -21.97
C GLU A 408 -11.20 -16.97 -22.31
N ARG A 409 -10.16 -17.01 -23.17
CA ARG A 409 -9.49 -15.80 -23.64
C ARG A 409 -10.43 -14.90 -24.44
N LEU A 410 -11.17 -15.45 -25.40
CA LEU A 410 -12.10 -14.66 -26.22
C LEU A 410 -13.20 -14.01 -25.35
N ALA A 411 -13.72 -14.75 -24.36
CA ALA A 411 -14.67 -14.20 -23.40
C ALA A 411 -14.03 -13.10 -22.53
N GLY A 412 -12.79 -13.32 -22.08
CA GLY A 412 -12.02 -12.33 -21.33
C GLY A 412 -11.76 -11.04 -22.13
N ASP A 413 -11.39 -11.17 -23.41
CA ASP A 413 -11.18 -10.04 -24.31
C ASP A 413 -12.48 -9.25 -24.51
N ALA A 414 -13.60 -9.93 -24.78
CA ALA A 414 -14.90 -9.29 -24.93
C ALA A 414 -15.34 -8.53 -23.67
N LEU A 415 -15.09 -9.08 -22.48
CA LEU A 415 -15.33 -8.41 -21.21
C LEU A 415 -14.39 -7.21 -21.03
N GLY A 416 -13.12 -7.37 -21.37
CA GLY A 416 -12.08 -6.33 -21.31
C GLY A 416 -12.30 -5.16 -22.28
N GLU A 417 -13.03 -5.38 -23.37
CA GLU A 417 -13.42 -4.33 -24.33
C GLU A 417 -14.76 -3.64 -23.99
N SER A 418 -15.42 -4.11 -22.93
CA SER A 418 -16.71 -3.61 -22.49
C SER A 418 -16.59 -2.64 -21.31
N VAL A 419 -17.70 -1.99 -20.97
CA VAL A 419 -17.86 -1.15 -19.77
C VAL A 419 -17.56 -1.88 -18.46
N LEU A 420 -17.54 -3.22 -18.44
CA LEU A 420 -17.25 -4.01 -17.23
C LEU A 420 -15.80 -3.84 -16.77
N ARG A 421 -14.86 -3.56 -17.69
CA ARG A 421 -13.45 -3.33 -17.35
C ARG A 421 -13.24 -2.14 -16.42
N ILE A 422 -14.16 -1.18 -16.43
CA ILE A 422 -14.07 0.04 -15.61
C ILE A 422 -14.11 -0.31 -14.11
N GLY A 423 -14.77 -1.41 -13.74
CA GLY A 423 -14.97 -1.81 -12.33
C GLY A 423 -16.16 -1.11 -11.65
N LEU A 424 -16.85 -0.21 -12.35
CA LEU A 424 -18.01 0.50 -11.81
C LEU A 424 -19.27 -0.36 -11.72
N LEU A 425 -19.41 -1.35 -12.62
CA LEU A 425 -20.53 -2.28 -12.67
C LEU A 425 -20.20 -3.62 -11.98
N PRO A 426 -21.23 -4.37 -11.51
CA PRO A 426 -21.04 -5.58 -10.71
C PRO A 426 -20.01 -6.57 -11.27
N PHE A 427 -19.04 -6.94 -10.43
CA PHE A 427 -18.09 -8.01 -10.72
C PHE A 427 -17.75 -8.77 -9.43
N GLN A 428 -17.55 -10.08 -9.55
CA GLN A 428 -17.38 -10.96 -8.39
C GLN A 428 -15.91 -11.26 -8.13
N VAL A 429 -15.49 -11.12 -6.87
CA VAL A 429 -14.17 -11.57 -6.40
C VAL A 429 -14.38 -12.70 -5.39
N GLY A 430 -13.68 -13.81 -5.60
CA GLY A 430 -13.84 -15.03 -4.79
C GLY A 430 -14.44 -16.16 -5.62
N GLN A 431 -14.91 -17.21 -4.94
CA GLN A 431 -15.46 -18.42 -5.55
C GLN A 431 -16.64 -18.94 -4.72
N GLY A 432 -17.65 -19.51 -5.40
CA GLY A 432 -18.82 -20.12 -4.77
C GLY A 432 -19.63 -19.15 -3.90
N GLU A 433 -20.20 -19.65 -2.80
CA GLU A 433 -21.02 -18.88 -1.84
C GLU A 433 -20.24 -17.77 -1.09
N GLY A 434 -18.94 -17.63 -1.34
CA GLY A 434 -18.09 -16.60 -0.75
C GLY A 434 -17.57 -15.57 -1.74
N ALA A 435 -18.12 -15.52 -2.95
CA ALA A 435 -17.84 -14.44 -3.89
C ALA A 435 -18.55 -13.16 -3.43
N VAL A 436 -17.86 -12.03 -3.55
CA VAL A 436 -18.33 -10.72 -3.13
C VAL A 436 -18.26 -9.77 -4.33
N ASP A 437 -19.30 -8.95 -4.49
CA ASP A 437 -19.27 -7.85 -5.46
C ASP A 437 -18.40 -6.72 -4.89
N LEU A 438 -17.36 -6.32 -5.62
CA LEU A 438 -16.48 -5.20 -5.24
C LEU A 438 -16.58 -4.02 -6.23
N SER A 439 -17.61 -4.02 -7.07
CA SER A 439 -17.84 -2.93 -8.04
C SER A 439 -18.11 -1.59 -7.39
N GLY A 440 -17.94 -0.51 -8.15
CA GLY A 440 -18.27 0.85 -7.71
C GLY A 440 -19.70 0.99 -7.15
N VAL A 441 -20.67 0.17 -7.61
CA VAL A 441 -22.06 0.18 -7.10
C VAL A 441 -22.36 -0.88 -6.04
N ALA A 442 -21.35 -1.62 -5.57
CA ALA A 442 -21.52 -2.76 -4.68
C ALA A 442 -21.97 -2.37 -3.26
N SER A 443 -22.73 -3.28 -2.64
CA SER A 443 -23.10 -3.23 -1.22
C SER A 443 -22.14 -4.08 -0.39
N VAL A 444 -21.02 -3.54 0.09
CA VAL A 444 -20.00 -4.36 0.78
C VAL A 444 -20.21 -4.49 2.30
N ALA A 445 -20.91 -3.55 2.92
CA ALA A 445 -21.09 -3.49 4.36
C ALA A 445 -21.70 -4.78 4.92
N GLY A 446 -21.06 -5.36 5.94
CA GLY A 446 -21.56 -6.55 6.62
C GLY A 446 -21.27 -7.87 5.89
N GLN A 447 -20.73 -7.83 4.66
CA GLN A 447 -20.36 -9.04 3.93
C GLN A 447 -19.05 -9.63 4.47
N PRO A 448 -18.86 -10.96 4.44
CA PRO A 448 -17.58 -11.55 4.78
C PRO A 448 -16.56 -11.29 3.66
N SER A 449 -15.30 -11.06 4.02
CA SER A 449 -14.22 -10.86 3.05
C SER A 449 -14.12 -12.02 2.06
N PRO A 450 -13.83 -11.77 0.77
CA PRO A 450 -13.85 -12.82 -0.26
C PRO A 450 -12.85 -13.95 0.03
N GLN A 451 -11.75 -13.61 0.71
CA GLN A 451 -10.73 -14.55 1.15
C GLN A 451 -10.54 -14.45 2.68
N PRO A 452 -10.19 -15.55 3.35
CA PRO A 452 -9.74 -15.52 4.73
C PRO A 452 -8.50 -14.64 4.87
N VAL A 453 -8.52 -13.70 5.80
CA VAL A 453 -7.38 -12.85 6.17
C VAL A 453 -6.77 -13.33 7.48
N LEU A 454 -5.52 -12.97 7.73
CA LEU A 454 -4.83 -13.30 8.98
C LEU A 454 -5.50 -12.59 10.15
N GLN A 455 -5.81 -13.34 11.20
CA GLN A 455 -6.40 -12.88 12.45
C GLN A 455 -5.67 -13.50 13.65
N TRP A 456 -5.78 -12.85 14.80
CA TRP A 456 -5.09 -13.26 16.03
C TRP A 456 -6.10 -13.76 17.07
N ARG A 457 -6.17 -15.07 17.29
CA ARG A 457 -6.98 -15.64 18.38
C ARG A 457 -6.19 -15.68 19.67
N GLY A 458 -6.84 -15.36 20.79
CA GLY A 458 -6.18 -15.26 22.10
C GLY A 458 -5.24 -14.05 22.18
N ALA A 459 -5.55 -12.96 21.48
CA ALA A 459 -4.74 -11.74 21.58
C ALA A 459 -4.65 -11.29 23.04
N GLY A 460 -3.44 -10.95 23.49
CA GLY A 460 -3.17 -10.58 24.88
C GLY A 460 -2.94 -11.75 25.83
N THR A 461 -2.84 -12.98 25.33
CA THR A 461 -2.51 -14.16 26.13
C THR A 461 -1.29 -14.88 25.58
N ASP A 462 -0.62 -15.70 26.39
CA ASP A 462 0.50 -16.53 25.93
C ASP A 462 0.09 -17.69 25.01
N GLU A 463 -1.22 -17.90 24.82
CA GLU A 463 -1.82 -18.84 23.87
C GLU A 463 -2.20 -18.19 22.53
N MET A 464 -1.79 -16.94 22.32
CA MET A 464 -2.02 -16.19 21.09
C MET A 464 -1.53 -16.97 19.87
N ARG A 465 -2.35 -17.02 18.82
CA ARG A 465 -2.02 -17.73 17.58
C ARG A 465 -2.64 -17.10 16.34
N ALA A 466 -1.95 -17.29 15.22
CA ALA A 466 -2.45 -16.96 13.89
C ALA A 466 -3.59 -17.91 13.49
N VAL A 467 -4.68 -17.35 12.99
CA VAL A 467 -5.73 -18.06 12.27
C VAL A 467 -6.08 -17.31 10.99
N ARG A 468 -6.66 -18.00 10.00
CA ARG A 468 -7.17 -17.36 8.78
C ARG A 468 -8.69 -17.44 8.78
N GLU A 469 -9.34 -16.28 8.82
CA GLU A 469 -10.80 -16.17 8.92
C GLU A 469 -11.31 -15.08 7.99
N ARG A 470 -12.55 -15.24 7.53
CA ARG A 470 -13.21 -14.16 6.82
C ARG A 470 -13.67 -13.11 7.82
N VAL A 471 -13.35 -11.85 7.53
CA VAL A 471 -13.74 -10.72 8.38
C VAL A 471 -14.91 -9.97 7.77
N THR A 472 -15.74 -9.37 8.61
CA THR A 472 -16.82 -8.51 8.15
C THR A 472 -16.24 -7.26 7.51
N MET A 473 -16.63 -6.98 6.27
CA MET A 473 -16.23 -5.80 5.54
C MET A 473 -17.03 -4.58 6.02
N GLU A 474 -16.33 -3.46 6.15
CA GLU A 474 -16.94 -2.17 6.43
C GLU A 474 -17.63 -1.62 5.18
N GLY A 475 -18.63 -0.75 5.38
CA GLY A 475 -19.28 -0.03 4.29
C GLY A 475 -18.37 1.04 3.69
N ALA A 476 -18.73 1.51 2.50
CA ALA A 476 -18.08 2.64 1.87
C ALA A 476 -19.10 3.74 1.53
N SER A 477 -18.60 4.83 0.96
CA SER A 477 -19.38 6.02 0.64
C SER A 477 -20.00 6.00 -0.77
N ASN A 478 -20.05 4.85 -1.43
CA ASN A 478 -20.29 4.71 -2.87
C ASN A 478 -21.75 4.63 -3.29
N ARG A 479 -22.68 4.50 -2.34
CA ARG A 479 -24.09 4.26 -2.64
C ARG A 479 -24.97 5.45 -2.27
N PRO A 480 -25.89 5.86 -3.16
CA PRO A 480 -26.85 6.90 -2.83
C PRO A 480 -27.77 6.37 -1.73
N SER A 481 -28.18 7.27 -0.84
CA SER A 481 -29.14 6.96 0.22
C SER A 481 -30.32 7.93 0.17
N LEU A 482 -31.50 7.47 0.59
CA LEU A 482 -32.71 8.29 0.74
C LEU A 482 -33.32 7.96 2.11
N ASP A 483 -33.59 8.97 2.93
CA ASP A 483 -34.09 8.82 4.30
C ASP A 483 -33.24 7.85 5.15
N GLY A 484 -31.91 7.86 4.94
CA GLY A 484 -30.94 7.00 5.63
C GLY A 484 -30.88 5.56 5.12
N ARG A 485 -31.64 5.20 4.07
CA ARG A 485 -31.61 3.88 3.43
C ARG A 485 -30.77 3.91 2.16
N GLU A 486 -29.79 3.02 2.05
CA GLU A 486 -29.05 2.82 0.79
C GLU A 486 -29.95 2.29 -0.33
N ILE A 487 -29.78 2.83 -1.53
CA ILE A 487 -30.55 2.46 -2.72
C ILE A 487 -29.74 1.52 -3.60
N GLN A 488 -30.38 0.49 -4.16
CA GLN A 488 -29.74 -0.47 -5.06
C GLN A 488 -29.70 0.06 -6.49
N ALA A 489 -28.53 0.03 -7.13
CA ALA A 489 -28.37 0.46 -8.51
C ALA A 489 -29.23 -0.36 -9.50
N ALA A 490 -29.55 -1.61 -9.16
CA ALA A 490 -30.42 -2.48 -9.95
C ALA A 490 -31.85 -1.93 -10.12
N GLU A 491 -32.32 -1.10 -9.19
CA GLU A 491 -33.64 -0.46 -9.25
C GLU A 491 -33.69 0.66 -10.31
N PHE A 492 -32.54 1.20 -10.74
CA PHE A 492 -32.42 2.39 -11.61
C PHE A 492 -31.60 2.14 -12.89
N THR A 493 -31.69 0.92 -13.42
CA THR A 493 -30.94 0.52 -14.63
C THR A 493 -31.35 1.29 -15.88
N ALA A 494 -32.61 1.72 -15.97
CA ALA A 494 -33.12 2.50 -17.09
C ALA A 494 -32.51 3.91 -17.11
N GLU A 495 -32.42 4.56 -15.96
CA GLU A 495 -31.81 5.88 -15.77
C GLU A 495 -30.33 5.83 -16.12
N MET A 496 -29.61 4.82 -15.62
CA MET A 496 -28.21 4.60 -15.93
C MET A 496 -27.99 4.36 -17.42
N ALA A 497 -28.78 3.50 -18.05
CA ALA A 497 -28.68 3.25 -19.49
C ALA A 497 -29.00 4.50 -20.33
N ALA A 498 -29.97 5.31 -19.89
CA ALA A 498 -30.31 6.57 -20.53
C ALA A 498 -29.16 7.58 -20.45
N GLY A 499 -28.58 7.78 -19.26
CA GLY A 499 -27.42 8.64 -19.05
C GLY A 499 -26.21 8.23 -19.88
N PHE A 500 -25.89 6.93 -19.88
CA PHE A 500 -24.82 6.38 -20.70
C PHE A 500 -25.06 6.66 -22.19
N SER A 501 -26.27 6.34 -22.66
CA SER A 501 -26.64 6.52 -24.08
C SER A 501 -26.57 7.97 -24.52
N THR A 502 -26.99 8.91 -23.67
CA THR A 502 -26.90 10.36 -23.95
C THR A 502 -25.46 10.78 -24.11
N VAL A 503 -24.62 10.55 -23.09
CA VAL A 503 -23.22 11.00 -23.12
C VAL A 503 -22.43 10.29 -24.22
N TYR A 504 -22.58 8.98 -24.39
CA TYR A 504 -21.88 8.23 -25.44
C TYR A 504 -22.19 8.77 -26.84
N ARG A 505 -23.46 9.11 -27.13
CA ARG A 505 -23.84 9.71 -28.42
C ARG A 505 -23.28 11.13 -28.59
N LEU A 506 -23.22 11.92 -27.53
CA LEU A 506 -22.60 13.25 -27.56
C LEU A 506 -21.11 13.15 -27.89
N LEU A 507 -20.39 12.24 -27.22
CA LEU A 507 -18.97 11.98 -27.50
C LEU A 507 -18.75 11.57 -28.97
N ALA A 508 -19.62 10.71 -29.51
CA ALA A 508 -19.55 10.29 -30.91
C ALA A 508 -19.86 11.44 -31.88
N ALA A 509 -20.88 12.27 -31.59
CA ALA A 509 -21.27 13.40 -32.42
C ALA A 509 -20.21 14.50 -32.44
N HIS A 510 -19.52 14.73 -31.33
CA HIS A 510 -18.48 15.76 -31.17
C HIS A 510 -17.06 15.17 -31.18
N ARG A 511 -16.83 14.08 -31.92
CA ARG A 511 -15.55 13.34 -31.93
C ARG A 511 -14.33 14.23 -32.17
N ALA A 512 -14.41 15.18 -33.11
CA ALA A 512 -13.26 16.05 -33.42
C ALA A 512 -12.89 16.95 -32.22
N GLU A 513 -13.89 17.51 -31.55
CA GLU A 513 -13.70 18.33 -30.35
C GLU A 513 -13.23 17.52 -29.14
N LEU A 514 -13.69 16.27 -29.02
CA LEU A 514 -13.20 15.32 -28.02
C LEU A 514 -11.70 15.06 -28.22
N LEU A 515 -11.27 14.73 -29.44
CA LEU A 515 -9.85 14.45 -29.73
C LEU A 515 -8.93 15.61 -29.35
N THR A 516 -9.31 16.85 -29.69
CA THR A 516 -8.54 18.05 -29.29
C THR A 516 -8.41 18.18 -27.77
N ARG A 517 -9.40 17.72 -27.01
CA ARG A 517 -9.34 17.71 -25.53
C ARG A 517 -8.47 16.59 -25.01
N LEU A 518 -8.56 15.41 -25.64
CA LEU A 518 -7.72 14.25 -25.29
C LEU A 518 -6.23 14.52 -25.55
N ASP A 519 -5.88 15.38 -26.51
CA ASP A 519 -4.49 15.80 -26.76
C ASP A 519 -3.82 16.40 -25.52
N ARG A 520 -4.59 16.96 -24.58
CA ARG A 520 -4.05 17.51 -23.32
C ARG A 520 -3.55 16.44 -22.36
N PHE A 521 -4.04 15.20 -22.49
CA PHE A 521 -3.62 14.06 -21.67
C PHE A 521 -2.36 13.36 -22.22
N ALA A 522 -1.83 13.79 -23.37
CA ALA A 522 -0.78 13.05 -24.07
C ALA A 522 0.49 12.80 -23.24
N ASP A 523 0.83 13.75 -22.36
CA ASP A 523 1.99 13.68 -21.48
C ASP A 523 1.62 13.38 -20.01
N ASP A 524 0.32 13.13 -19.73
CA ASP A 524 -0.15 12.86 -18.37
C ASP A 524 0.29 11.46 -17.92
N PRO A 525 1.04 11.33 -16.81
CA PRO A 525 1.44 10.03 -16.32
C PRO A 525 0.26 9.31 -15.67
N VAL A 526 -0.03 8.10 -16.13
CA VAL A 526 -1.09 7.22 -15.61
C VAL A 526 -0.52 5.95 -14.98
N ARG A 527 -1.25 5.38 -14.03
CA ARG A 527 -0.97 4.11 -13.35
C ARG A 527 -1.39 2.94 -14.24
N ALA A 528 -0.43 2.09 -14.57
CA ALA A 528 -0.68 0.79 -15.15
C ALA A 528 -0.79 -0.29 -14.05
N VAL A 529 -1.96 -0.92 -13.92
CA VAL A 529 -2.19 -2.02 -13.00
C VAL A 529 -1.89 -3.33 -13.73
N LEU A 530 -0.66 -3.83 -13.59
CA LEU A 530 -0.18 -5.01 -14.32
C LEU A 530 -0.69 -6.33 -13.73
N ARG A 531 -0.93 -6.36 -12.42
CA ARG A 531 -1.48 -7.49 -11.66
C ARG A 531 -2.44 -6.95 -10.61
N ALA A 532 -3.45 -7.74 -10.27
CA ALA A 532 -4.39 -7.38 -9.20
C ALA A 532 -3.65 -7.15 -7.86
N THR A 533 -3.96 -6.05 -7.17
CA THR A 533 -3.36 -5.65 -5.88
C THR A 533 -3.32 -6.78 -4.85
N ARG A 534 -4.34 -7.64 -4.83
CA ARG A 534 -4.42 -8.82 -3.95
C ARG A 534 -3.21 -9.76 -4.07
N ILE A 535 -2.64 -9.92 -5.26
CA ILE A 535 -1.46 -10.78 -5.47
C ILE A 535 -0.25 -10.17 -4.74
N TYR A 536 -0.04 -8.86 -4.88
CA TYR A 536 1.02 -8.15 -4.17
C TYR A 536 0.78 -8.17 -2.65
N GLY A 537 -0.44 -7.95 -2.19
CA GLY A 537 -0.80 -8.02 -0.78
C GLY A 537 -0.52 -9.39 -0.16
N LEU A 538 -0.84 -10.48 -0.88
CA LEU A 538 -0.52 -11.84 -0.43
C LEU A 538 0.99 -12.08 -0.33
N LEU A 539 1.75 -11.71 -1.37
CA LEU A 539 3.21 -11.89 -1.36
C LEU A 539 3.85 -11.07 -0.24
N LEU A 540 3.39 -9.84 -0.02
CA LEU A 540 3.88 -8.99 1.07
C LEU A 540 3.59 -9.63 2.44
N ALA A 541 2.37 -10.10 2.67
CA ALA A 541 1.99 -10.74 3.92
C ALA A 541 2.79 -12.03 4.19
N GLU A 542 3.05 -12.84 3.16
CA GLU A 542 3.87 -14.04 3.29
C GLU A 542 5.37 -13.73 3.40
N SER A 543 5.83 -12.59 2.87
CA SER A 543 7.22 -12.11 3.07
C SER A 543 7.53 -11.76 4.53
N TYR A 544 6.50 -11.63 5.38
CA TYR A 544 6.62 -11.41 6.82
C TYR A 544 6.48 -12.70 7.65
N HIS A 545 6.50 -13.88 7.00
CA HIS A 545 6.58 -15.14 7.75
C HIS A 545 7.95 -15.25 8.46
N PRO A 546 8.03 -15.78 9.70
CA PRO A 546 9.29 -15.85 10.45
C PRO A 546 10.43 -16.54 9.68
N ASP A 547 10.12 -17.57 8.90
CA ASP A 547 11.10 -18.26 8.05
C ASP A 547 11.73 -17.35 6.99
N ALA A 548 10.93 -16.47 6.38
CA ALA A 548 11.42 -15.47 5.42
C ALA A 548 12.13 -14.30 6.09
N LEU A 549 12.06 -14.18 7.42
CA LEU A 549 12.65 -13.07 8.16
C LEU A 549 14.03 -13.41 8.76
N ARG A 550 14.50 -14.66 8.63
CA ARG A 550 15.79 -15.16 9.12
C ARG A 550 16.96 -14.88 8.17
N ASP A 551 16.70 -14.89 6.87
CA ASP A 551 17.67 -14.66 5.79
C ASP A 551 16.96 -14.05 4.57
N ALA A 552 17.53 -12.99 4.02
CA ALA A 552 16.91 -12.24 2.92
C ALA A 552 16.82 -13.07 1.63
N LEU A 553 17.67 -14.08 1.44
CA LEU A 553 17.53 -15.02 0.33
C LEU A 553 16.17 -15.74 0.37
N ASP A 554 15.73 -16.17 1.56
CA ASP A 554 14.46 -16.87 1.71
C ASP A 554 13.27 -15.92 1.42
N ARG A 555 13.44 -14.61 1.67
CA ARG A 555 12.48 -13.57 1.28
C ARG A 555 12.50 -13.27 -0.22
N ASP A 556 13.66 -13.25 -0.85
CA ASP A 556 13.78 -13.07 -2.31
C ASP A 556 13.08 -14.22 -3.05
N LEU A 557 13.21 -15.46 -2.56
CA LEU A 557 12.47 -16.61 -3.07
C LEU A 557 10.93 -16.43 -2.98
N VAL A 558 10.43 -15.75 -1.94
CA VAL A 558 8.99 -15.40 -1.85
C VAL A 558 8.61 -14.46 -2.98
N PHE A 559 9.39 -13.41 -3.23
CA PHE A 559 9.10 -12.43 -4.28
C PHE A 559 9.36 -12.96 -5.69
N ASP A 560 10.23 -13.94 -5.89
CA ASP A 560 10.43 -14.58 -7.18
C ASP A 560 9.18 -15.33 -7.68
N ARG A 561 8.16 -15.53 -6.84
CA ARG A 561 6.81 -15.94 -7.29
C ARG A 561 6.15 -14.91 -8.21
N LEU A 562 6.65 -13.68 -8.28
CA LEU A 562 6.25 -12.69 -9.28
C LEU A 562 6.56 -13.13 -10.72
N TRP A 563 7.47 -14.11 -10.92
CA TRP A 563 7.72 -14.70 -12.23
C TRP A 563 6.60 -15.65 -12.69
N ILE A 564 5.69 -16.05 -11.81
CA ILE A 564 4.55 -16.92 -12.17
C ILE A 564 3.63 -16.18 -13.15
N GLY A 565 3.39 -16.80 -14.31
CA GLY A 565 2.55 -16.25 -15.38
C GLY A 565 3.23 -15.19 -16.25
N VAL A 566 4.56 -15.01 -16.15
CA VAL A 566 5.32 -14.13 -17.05
C VAL A 566 5.22 -14.60 -18.50
N ASP A 567 5.23 -15.91 -18.75
CA ASP A 567 5.08 -16.44 -20.12
C ASP A 567 3.70 -16.12 -20.70
N ASP A 568 2.66 -16.12 -19.85
CA ASP A 568 1.28 -15.78 -20.23
C ASP A 568 1.10 -14.27 -20.42
N GLN A 569 1.82 -13.45 -19.65
CA GLN A 569 1.75 -11.98 -19.71
C GLN A 569 3.16 -11.35 -19.72
N PRO A 570 3.87 -11.37 -20.86
CA PRO A 570 5.28 -10.97 -20.94
C PRO A 570 5.60 -9.55 -20.49
N VAL A 571 4.62 -8.63 -20.58
CA VAL A 571 4.80 -7.24 -20.13
C VAL A 571 5.12 -7.16 -18.64
N VAL A 572 4.62 -8.09 -17.83
CA VAL A 572 4.85 -8.09 -16.38
C VAL A 572 6.33 -8.28 -16.07
N ALA A 573 7.08 -9.02 -16.88
CA ALA A 573 8.51 -9.24 -16.68
C ALA A 573 9.29 -7.92 -16.58
N ARG A 574 8.85 -6.87 -17.28
CA ARG A 574 9.50 -5.55 -17.27
C ARG A 574 9.31 -4.78 -15.96
N ALA A 575 8.41 -5.24 -15.10
CA ALA A 575 8.06 -4.61 -13.83
C ALA A 575 8.44 -5.48 -12.62
N ILE A 576 9.03 -6.66 -12.86
CA ILE A 576 9.66 -7.43 -11.80
C ILE A 576 11.04 -6.80 -11.57
N PRO A 577 11.36 -6.40 -10.32
CA PRO A 577 12.62 -5.75 -9.99
C PRO A 577 13.84 -6.64 -10.16
#